data_AF-A0A549TGJ0-F1
#
_entry.id   AF-A0A549TGJ0-F1
#
_cell.length_a   1.000
_cell.length_b   1.000
_cell.length_c   1.000
_cell.angle_alpha   90.00
_cell.angle_beta   90.00
_cell.angle_gamma   90.00
#
_symmetry.space_group_name_H-M   'P 1'
#
loop_
_entity.id
_entity.type
_entity.pdbx_description
1 polymer ?
#
loop_
_entity_poly.entity_id
_entity_poly.type
_entity_poly.pdbx_seq_one_letter_code
_entity_poly.pdbx_strand_id
1 'polypeptide(L)'
;MPVWLDTDHKGDPLGHIFSLMHVSVDCKYRLRNTFRCRSLAMHVALSILPKFAPLRQLRGWMRFCLILNSPDRNPHQNIRVRRSRGTVDLDPGSYVEWNVLLFRDYEGEEKRLFCQLAESRGRAGLVLDVGANVGMHSLTFGEHFDRVFAFEPNPVVYERLVRNVETGSDGNITTFNIGLSDRDDILLFYQPTHANQGTGTFDPSFKVDGAREVCLPVRIGDEILREQGLAARVDAVKIDVQGFEPQVLSGLRQSLQASRPLIWFEVSDSTIARFSDYGGLSSVIPFPFTLFRFHTRLVAGLVYRTDLVPCGINEPLVNADYVVVPTD
;
A
#
# COMPACT_ATOMS: atom_id res chain seq x y z
N MET A 1 22.87 0.25 -13.69
CA MET A 1 22.88 1.74 -13.80
C MET A 1 21.45 2.20 -13.60
N PRO A 2 21.16 3.09 -12.63
CA PRO A 2 19.81 3.60 -12.43
C PRO A 2 19.37 4.40 -13.66
N VAL A 3 18.16 4.13 -14.14
CA VAL A 3 17.53 4.91 -15.22
C VAL A 3 16.90 6.14 -14.56
N TRP A 4 17.45 7.31 -14.85
CA TRP A 4 16.91 8.59 -14.37
C TRP A 4 15.77 9.02 -15.29
N LEU A 5 14.56 9.11 -14.74
CA LEU A 5 13.44 9.79 -15.39
C LEU A 5 13.35 11.21 -14.81
N ASP A 6 14.03 12.14 -15.46
CA ASP A 6 13.93 13.57 -15.16
C ASP A 6 12.75 14.15 -15.94
N THR A 7 11.77 14.74 -15.24
CA THR A 7 10.55 15.29 -15.88
C THR A 7 10.45 16.81 -15.80
N ASP A 8 11.49 17.51 -15.33
CA ASP A 8 11.51 18.97 -15.29
C ASP A 8 12.29 19.57 -16.46
N HIS A 9 11.66 19.61 -17.64
CA HIS A 9 12.04 20.59 -18.67
C HIS A 9 10.81 21.19 -19.35
N LYS A 10 10.60 22.48 -19.08
CA LYS A 10 9.87 23.40 -19.97
C LYS A 10 10.76 23.67 -21.18
N GLY A 11 10.50 23.05 -22.32
CA GLY A 11 11.18 23.36 -23.58
C GLY A 11 10.97 22.32 -24.69
N ASP A 12 10.18 22.70 -25.70
CA ASP A 12 10.07 22.18 -27.08
C ASP A 12 9.81 20.67 -27.35
N PRO A 13 8.62 20.25 -27.85
CA PRO A 13 8.28 18.83 -28.04
C PRO A 13 8.69 18.16 -29.37
N LEU A 14 9.36 18.82 -30.33
CA LEU A 14 9.39 18.30 -31.73
C LEU A 14 10.78 18.01 -32.35
N GLY A 15 11.87 18.06 -31.59
CA GLY A 15 13.23 17.98 -32.16
C GLY A 15 13.89 16.61 -32.38
N HIS A 16 13.37 15.49 -31.84
CA HIS A 16 14.18 14.26 -31.71
C HIS A 16 13.61 12.96 -32.31
N ILE A 17 12.57 13.03 -33.16
CA ILE A 17 11.92 11.80 -33.69
C ILE A 17 12.64 11.17 -34.90
N PHE A 18 13.64 11.80 -35.50
CA PHE A 18 14.29 11.27 -36.72
C PHE A 18 15.80 11.09 -36.58
N SER A 19 16.22 10.08 -35.83
CA SER A 19 17.49 9.39 -36.10
C SER A 19 17.50 8.10 -35.30
N LEU A 20 17.10 6.98 -35.92
CA LEU A 20 17.44 5.59 -35.56
C LEU A 20 16.66 4.63 -36.47
N MET A 21 17.04 4.56 -37.75
CA MET A 21 16.67 3.43 -38.61
C MET A 21 17.87 3.01 -39.45
N HIS A 22 18.55 1.97 -38.98
CA HIS A 22 19.12 0.91 -39.81
C HIS A 22 19.56 -0.22 -38.90
N VAL A 23 19.17 -1.47 -39.21
CA VAL A 23 20.02 -2.68 -39.23
C VAL A 23 19.16 -3.90 -39.58
N SER A 24 19.74 -4.72 -40.47
CA SER A 24 19.25 -5.95 -41.09
C SER A 24 19.17 -7.16 -40.13
N VAL A 25 18.53 -8.21 -40.64
CA VAL A 25 17.95 -9.44 -40.06
C VAL A 25 18.98 -10.47 -39.56
N ASP A 26 18.74 -11.12 -38.41
CA ASP A 26 19.05 -12.56 -38.23
C ASP A 26 18.35 -13.26 -37.02
N CYS A 27 17.99 -14.53 -37.16
CA CYS A 27 16.93 -15.21 -36.38
C CYS A 27 17.21 -15.50 -34.88
N LYS A 28 18.39 -15.15 -34.35
CA LYS A 28 18.66 -15.08 -32.88
C LYS A 28 18.16 -13.77 -32.23
N TYR A 29 17.67 -12.82 -33.02
CA TYR A 29 17.17 -11.52 -32.55
C TYR A 29 15.81 -11.55 -31.86
N ARG A 30 15.00 -12.60 -32.00
CA ARG A 30 13.58 -12.57 -31.56
C ARG A 30 13.41 -12.38 -30.05
N LEU A 31 14.25 -13.01 -29.22
CA LEU A 31 14.21 -12.88 -27.75
C LEU A 31 14.82 -11.56 -27.24
N ARG A 32 15.88 -11.07 -27.89
CA ARG A 32 16.49 -9.77 -27.54
C ARG A 32 15.65 -8.58 -28.00
N ASN A 33 14.95 -8.70 -29.14
CA ASN A 33 14.04 -7.67 -29.64
C ASN A 33 12.74 -7.62 -28.85
N THR A 34 12.17 -8.75 -28.42
CA THR A 34 10.99 -8.69 -27.52
C THR A 34 11.35 -8.05 -26.19
N PHE A 35 12.52 -8.34 -25.61
CA PHE A 35 12.99 -7.66 -24.39
C PHE A 35 13.25 -6.17 -24.62
N ARG A 36 13.92 -5.78 -25.73
CA ARG A 36 14.17 -4.37 -26.07
C ARG A 36 12.89 -3.60 -26.40
N CYS A 37 11.95 -4.20 -27.13
CA CYS A 37 10.66 -3.58 -27.45
C CYS A 37 9.75 -3.47 -26.22
N ARG A 38 9.71 -4.49 -25.35
CA ARG A 38 8.98 -4.42 -24.06
C ARG A 38 9.59 -3.37 -23.14
N SER A 39 10.92 -3.33 -23.04
CA SER A 39 11.64 -2.30 -22.31
C SER A 39 11.32 -0.91 -22.86
N LEU A 40 11.39 -0.71 -24.18
CA LEU A 40 11.07 0.58 -24.80
C LEU A 40 9.61 1.00 -24.57
N ALA A 41 8.65 0.08 -24.74
CA ALA A 41 7.24 0.34 -24.49
C ALA A 41 6.96 0.71 -23.02
N MET A 42 7.59 0.01 -22.08
CA MET A 42 7.55 0.36 -20.66
C MET A 42 8.13 1.75 -20.41
N HIS A 43 9.34 2.06 -20.91
CA HIS A 43 9.96 3.37 -20.71
C HIS A 43 9.11 4.51 -21.29
N VAL A 44 8.54 4.32 -22.48
CA VAL A 44 7.63 5.29 -23.11
C VAL A 44 6.36 5.46 -22.26
N ALA A 45 5.74 4.37 -21.82
CA ALA A 45 4.56 4.42 -20.96
C ALA A 45 4.85 5.14 -19.63
N LEU A 46 5.93 4.77 -18.94
CA LEU A 46 6.36 5.38 -17.68
C LEU A 46 6.84 6.84 -17.83
N SER A 47 7.14 7.31 -19.05
CA SER A 47 7.49 8.73 -19.30
C SER A 47 6.28 9.59 -19.68
N ILE A 48 5.26 8.99 -20.29
CA ILE A 48 4.11 9.70 -20.85
C ILE A 48 2.89 9.62 -19.93
N LEU A 49 2.50 8.41 -19.50
CA LEU A 49 1.28 8.20 -18.71
C LEU A 49 1.26 9.02 -17.41
N PRO A 50 2.38 9.23 -16.69
CA PRO A 50 2.36 10.09 -15.49
C PRO A 50 1.97 11.54 -15.75
N LYS A 51 2.15 12.06 -16.97
CA LYS A 51 1.72 13.42 -17.34
C LYS A 51 0.20 13.55 -17.38
N PHE A 52 -0.50 12.42 -17.42
CA PHE A 52 -1.96 12.31 -17.41
C PHE A 52 -2.48 11.66 -16.12
N ALA A 53 -1.68 11.62 -15.06
CA ALA A 53 -2.09 11.13 -13.75
C ALA A 53 -3.44 11.70 -13.24
N PRO A 54 -3.78 13.00 -13.45
CA PRO A 54 -5.07 13.55 -13.03
C PRO A 54 -6.29 12.88 -13.68
N LEU A 55 -6.11 12.18 -14.82
CA LEU A 55 -7.18 11.45 -15.48
C LEU A 55 -7.50 10.11 -14.80
N ARG A 56 -6.79 9.72 -13.72
CA ARG A 56 -7.04 8.49 -12.93
C ARG A 56 -8.52 8.31 -12.57
N GLN A 57 -9.19 9.41 -12.22
CA GLN A 57 -10.60 9.38 -11.81
C GLN A 57 -11.56 9.18 -12.98
N LEU A 58 -11.11 9.31 -14.24
CA LEU A 58 -11.97 9.08 -15.39
C LEU A 58 -12.26 7.60 -15.60
N ARG A 59 -13.53 7.30 -15.84
CA ARG A 59 -14.00 5.96 -16.16
C ARG A 59 -13.23 5.37 -17.34
N GLY A 60 -12.67 4.18 -17.14
CA GLY A 60 -11.92 3.47 -18.17
C GLY A 60 -10.46 3.89 -18.32
N TRP A 61 -10.00 4.96 -17.67
CA TRP A 61 -8.60 5.38 -17.74
C TRP A 61 -7.65 4.33 -17.19
N MET A 62 -8.00 3.71 -16.06
CA MET A 62 -7.23 2.59 -15.51
C MET A 62 -7.12 1.42 -16.50
N ARG A 63 -8.24 1.04 -17.12
CA ARG A 63 -8.26 -0.03 -18.13
C ARG A 63 -7.39 0.32 -19.34
N PHE A 64 -7.43 1.57 -19.78
CA PHE A 64 -6.57 2.07 -20.85
C PHE A 64 -5.08 1.97 -20.47
N CYS A 65 -4.70 2.39 -19.27
CA CYS A 65 -3.32 2.26 -18.78
C CYS A 65 -2.86 0.80 -18.71
N LEU A 66 -3.72 -0.11 -18.22
CA LEU A 66 -3.43 -1.55 -18.17
C LEU A 66 -3.25 -2.18 -19.56
N ILE A 67 -4.02 -1.74 -20.57
CA ILE A 67 -3.86 -2.20 -21.95
C ILE A 67 -2.48 -1.80 -22.49
N LEU A 68 -2.07 -0.56 -22.24
CA LEU A 68 -0.79 -0.01 -22.70
C LEU A 68 0.41 -0.58 -21.95
N ASN A 69 0.32 -0.68 -20.63
CA ASN A 69 1.41 -1.08 -19.77
C ASN A 69 0.90 -1.80 -18.52
N SER A 70 0.47 -3.06 -18.62
CA SER A 70 0.15 -3.86 -17.43
C SER A 70 1.42 -4.24 -16.66
N PRO A 71 1.39 -4.23 -15.31
CA PRO A 71 2.54 -4.59 -14.47
C PRO A 71 3.02 -6.02 -14.74
N ASP A 72 2.15 -6.97 -15.04
CA ASP A 72 2.52 -8.37 -15.35
C ASP A 72 3.39 -8.50 -16.61
N ARG A 73 3.44 -7.46 -17.44
CA ARG A 73 4.27 -7.39 -18.65
C ARG A 73 5.61 -6.71 -18.40
N ASN A 74 5.77 -6.03 -17.26
CA ASN A 74 6.99 -5.33 -16.89
C ASN A 74 7.94 -6.28 -16.17
N PRO A 75 9.25 -6.22 -16.47
CA PRO A 75 10.24 -6.95 -15.67
C PRO A 75 10.30 -6.38 -14.25
N HIS A 76 10.46 -7.26 -13.27
CA HIS A 76 10.78 -6.84 -11.91
C HIS A 76 12.14 -6.15 -11.88
N GLN A 77 12.15 -4.86 -11.55
CA GLN A 77 13.37 -4.06 -11.46
C GLN A 77 13.15 -2.83 -10.59
N ASN A 78 14.21 -2.28 -10.03
CA ASN A 78 14.10 -1.07 -9.23
C ASN A 78 14.21 0.19 -10.10
N ILE A 79 13.18 1.02 -10.07
CA ILE A 79 13.12 2.36 -10.66
C ILE A 79 13.06 3.39 -9.54
N ARG A 80 14.07 4.27 -9.50
CA ARG A 80 14.10 5.38 -8.56
C ARG A 80 13.29 6.55 -9.10
N VAL A 81 12.36 7.06 -8.30
CA VAL A 81 11.47 8.16 -8.66
C VAL A 81 11.53 9.26 -7.61
N ARG A 82 11.61 10.50 -8.07
CA ARG A 82 11.51 11.68 -7.21
C ARG A 82 10.06 11.95 -6.82
N ARG A 83 9.82 12.21 -5.52
CA ARG A 83 8.56 12.71 -4.98
C ARG A 83 8.75 14.13 -4.43
N SER A 84 7.67 14.72 -3.92
CA SER A 84 7.70 15.99 -3.18
C SER A 84 8.75 15.95 -2.07
N ARG A 85 8.79 14.85 -1.30
CA ARG A 85 9.79 14.56 -0.28
C ARG A 85 10.72 13.46 -0.78
N GLY A 86 11.90 13.88 -1.24
CA GLY A 86 13.01 13.05 -1.67
C GLY A 86 12.70 12.00 -2.75
N THR A 87 13.14 10.76 -2.56
CA THR A 87 13.04 9.70 -3.58
C THR A 87 12.42 8.42 -3.05
N VAL A 88 11.90 7.59 -3.95
CA VAL A 88 11.42 6.23 -3.65
C VAL A 88 11.87 5.27 -4.76
N ASP A 89 12.14 4.04 -4.37
CA ASP A 89 12.51 2.89 -5.18
C ASP A 89 11.27 2.01 -5.41
N LEU A 90 10.82 1.94 -6.66
CA LEU A 90 9.57 1.29 -7.08
C LEU A 90 9.82 0.26 -8.18
N ASP A 91 9.01 -0.79 -8.17
CA ASP A 91 9.03 -1.91 -9.09
C ASP A 91 7.85 -1.84 -10.07
N PRO A 92 8.08 -1.62 -11.38
CA PRO A 92 7.00 -1.55 -12.36
C PRO A 92 6.28 -2.89 -12.58
N GLY A 93 6.85 -4.01 -12.10
CA GLY A 93 6.22 -5.34 -12.10
C GLY A 93 5.27 -5.58 -10.91
N SER A 94 5.23 -4.66 -9.95
CA SER A 94 4.34 -4.73 -8.78
C SER A 94 3.14 -3.81 -8.98
N TYR A 95 1.92 -4.31 -8.79
CA TYR A 95 0.69 -3.57 -9.11
C TYR A 95 0.55 -2.27 -8.30
N VAL A 96 0.79 -2.32 -6.98
CA VAL A 96 0.72 -1.14 -6.10
C VAL A 96 1.71 -0.07 -6.56
N GLU A 97 2.91 -0.50 -6.91
CA GLU A 97 4.02 0.39 -7.21
C GLU A 97 3.95 0.94 -8.63
N TRP A 98 3.46 0.12 -9.56
CA TRP A 98 3.08 0.55 -10.89
C TRP A 98 2.01 1.65 -10.84
N ASN A 99 1.04 1.53 -9.93
CA ASN A 99 0.08 2.61 -9.69
C ASN A 99 0.79 3.88 -9.22
N VAL A 100 1.74 3.79 -8.28
CA VAL A 100 2.52 4.94 -7.81
C VAL A 100 3.36 5.54 -8.93
N LEU A 101 3.99 4.73 -9.79
CA LEU A 101 4.75 5.19 -10.94
C LEU A 101 3.88 6.02 -11.90
N LEU A 102 2.67 5.54 -12.20
CA LEU A 102 1.77 6.18 -13.16
C LEU A 102 0.95 7.32 -12.60
N PHE A 103 0.52 7.22 -11.35
CA PHE A 103 -0.47 8.14 -10.78
C PHE A 103 0.09 8.96 -9.62
N ARG A 104 1.39 8.76 -9.30
CA ARG A 104 2.08 9.33 -8.13
C ARG A 104 1.50 8.86 -6.79
N ASP A 105 0.55 7.93 -6.83
CA ASP A 105 -0.19 7.49 -5.67
C ASP A 105 -0.88 6.13 -5.85
N TYR A 106 -1.22 5.51 -4.72
CA TYR A 106 -2.06 4.32 -4.59
C TYR A 106 -3.04 4.58 -3.43
N GLU A 107 -4.33 4.30 -3.61
CA GLU A 107 -5.41 4.60 -2.64
C GLU A 107 -5.43 6.07 -2.18
N GLY A 108 -5.17 6.99 -3.12
CA GLY A 108 -4.98 8.41 -2.79
C GLY A 108 -6.18 9.11 -2.17
N GLU A 109 -7.41 8.82 -2.63
CA GLU A 109 -8.61 9.45 -2.06
C GLU A 109 -8.92 8.90 -0.67
N GLU A 110 -8.75 7.58 -0.47
CA GLU A 110 -8.92 6.90 0.79
C GLU A 110 -7.95 7.45 1.84
N LYS A 111 -6.65 7.51 1.50
CA LYS A 111 -5.62 8.12 2.36
C LYS A 111 -5.93 9.58 2.69
N ARG A 112 -6.32 10.37 1.68
CA ARG A 112 -6.68 11.78 1.87
C ARG A 112 -7.83 11.93 2.86
N LEU A 113 -8.90 11.15 2.69
CA LEU A 113 -10.06 11.17 3.59
C LEU A 113 -9.68 10.74 5.00
N PHE A 114 -8.88 9.68 5.15
CA PHE A 114 -8.42 9.20 6.45
C PHE A 114 -7.57 10.23 7.19
N CYS A 115 -6.60 10.85 6.50
CA CYS A 115 -5.73 11.87 7.10
C CYS A 115 -6.53 13.13 7.49
N GLN A 116 -7.44 13.60 6.63
CA GLN A 116 -8.32 14.74 6.95
C GLN A 116 -9.23 14.45 8.16
N LEU A 117 -9.75 13.23 8.25
CA LEU A 117 -10.55 12.80 9.39
C LEU A 117 -9.71 12.80 10.68
N ALA A 118 -8.47 12.31 10.63
CA ALA A 118 -7.54 12.33 11.76
C ALA A 118 -7.21 13.77 12.21
N GLU A 119 -6.84 14.65 11.29
CA GLU A 119 -6.53 16.05 11.55
C GLU A 119 -7.72 16.80 12.15
N SER A 120 -8.91 16.67 11.56
CA SER A 120 -10.13 17.36 12.04
C SER A 120 -10.55 16.93 13.45
N ARG A 121 -10.09 15.77 13.93
CA ARG A 121 -10.34 15.25 15.28
C ARG A 121 -9.17 15.47 16.24
N GLY A 122 -8.14 16.21 15.83
CA GLY A 122 -6.93 16.43 16.64
C GLY A 122 -6.18 15.14 16.94
N ARG A 123 -6.16 14.21 15.98
CA ARG A 123 -5.58 12.86 16.09
C ARG A 123 -4.41 12.72 15.12
N ALA A 124 -3.39 13.55 15.28
CA ALA A 124 -2.24 13.63 14.38
C ALA A 124 -0.90 13.32 15.08
N GLY A 125 -0.90 12.64 16.23
CA GLY A 125 0.30 12.26 16.95
C GLY A 125 0.94 11.00 16.38
N LEU A 126 0.50 9.82 16.84
CA LEU A 126 1.05 8.53 16.41
C LEU A 126 0.08 7.74 15.54
N VAL A 127 0.56 7.31 14.37
CA VAL A 127 -0.12 6.33 13.53
C VAL A 127 0.69 5.05 13.36
N LEU A 128 0.00 3.92 13.45
CA LEU A 128 0.57 2.61 13.13
C LEU A 128 0.16 2.22 11.71
N ASP A 129 1.13 1.84 10.87
CA ASP A 129 0.92 1.32 9.52
C ASP A 129 1.31 -0.17 9.51
N VAL A 130 0.32 -1.05 9.68
CA VAL A 130 0.51 -2.49 9.82
C VAL A 130 0.26 -3.16 8.47
N GLY A 131 1.29 -3.79 7.91
CA GLY A 131 1.32 -4.14 6.48
C GLY A 131 1.78 -2.97 5.63
N ALA A 132 2.86 -2.31 6.05
CA ALA A 132 3.38 -1.10 5.44
C ALA A 132 3.85 -1.30 3.99
N ASN A 133 4.10 -2.55 3.58
CA ASN A 133 4.57 -2.90 2.24
C ASN A 133 5.82 -2.06 1.90
N VAL A 134 5.91 -1.47 0.72
CA VAL A 134 7.05 -0.62 0.33
C VAL A 134 6.97 0.82 0.87
N GLY A 135 6.05 1.11 1.80
CA GLY A 135 5.99 2.36 2.55
C GLY A 135 5.14 3.47 1.94
N MET A 136 4.29 3.19 0.95
CA MET A 136 3.51 4.25 0.29
C MET A 136 2.45 4.89 1.19
N HIS A 137 1.91 4.11 2.11
CA HIS A 137 1.04 4.60 3.19
C HIS A 137 1.87 5.33 4.24
N SER A 138 2.94 4.69 4.74
CA SER A 138 3.82 5.28 5.76
C SER A 138 4.35 6.65 5.36
N LEU A 139 4.79 6.83 4.10
CA LEU A 139 5.27 8.12 3.60
C LEU A 139 4.17 9.18 3.57
N THR A 140 2.95 8.84 3.15
CA THR A 140 1.81 9.78 3.22
C THR A 140 1.49 10.12 4.67
N PHE A 141 1.45 9.14 5.56
CA PHE A 141 1.22 9.36 6.98
C PHE A 141 2.30 10.23 7.62
N GLY A 142 3.57 10.11 7.19
CA GLY A 142 4.66 10.96 7.66
C GLY A 142 4.48 12.44 7.33
N GLU A 143 3.58 12.79 6.40
CA GLU A 143 3.22 14.18 6.09
C GLU A 143 2.13 14.75 7.01
N HIS A 144 1.34 13.88 7.66
CA HIS A 144 0.12 14.23 8.40
C HIS A 144 0.16 13.90 9.90
N PHE A 145 1.09 13.04 10.33
CA PHE A 145 1.24 12.61 11.72
C PHE A 145 2.64 12.93 12.25
N ASP A 146 2.73 13.22 13.55
CA ASP A 146 4.00 13.50 14.23
C ASP A 146 4.97 12.31 14.15
N ARG A 147 4.44 11.07 14.24
CA ARG A 147 5.21 9.83 14.17
C ARG A 147 4.45 8.72 13.46
N VAL A 148 5.19 7.90 12.72
CA VAL A 148 4.67 6.70 12.03
C VAL A 148 5.46 5.47 12.45
N PHE A 149 4.77 4.43 12.89
CA PHE A 149 5.35 3.11 13.11
C PHE A 149 4.89 2.15 12.00
N ALA A 150 5.82 1.74 11.14
CA ALA A 150 5.55 0.96 9.95
C ALA A 150 6.03 -0.49 10.12
N PHE A 151 5.12 -1.46 10.00
CA PHE A 151 5.39 -2.89 10.22
C PHE A 151 5.27 -3.64 8.90
N GLU A 152 6.33 -4.34 8.49
CA GLU A 152 6.35 -5.19 7.29
C GLU A 152 7.16 -6.47 7.57
N PRO A 153 6.51 -7.66 7.59
CA PRO A 153 7.19 -8.91 7.89
C PRO A 153 8.11 -9.39 6.76
N ASN A 154 7.75 -9.19 5.48
CA ASN A 154 8.47 -9.76 4.35
C ASN A 154 9.83 -9.07 4.17
N PRO A 155 10.97 -9.75 4.40
CA PRO A 155 12.29 -9.10 4.42
C PRO A 155 12.64 -8.40 3.09
N VAL A 156 12.24 -8.97 1.96
CA VAL A 156 12.52 -8.39 0.63
C VAL A 156 11.76 -7.07 0.43
N VAL A 157 10.52 -7.01 0.91
CA VAL A 157 9.69 -5.80 0.86
C VAL A 157 10.13 -4.80 1.92
N TYR A 158 10.48 -5.26 3.11
CA TYR A 158 11.00 -4.45 4.21
C TYR A 158 12.29 -3.71 3.84
N GLU A 159 13.25 -4.36 3.16
CA GLU A 159 14.46 -3.68 2.68
C GLU A 159 14.16 -2.50 1.73
N ARG A 160 13.01 -2.55 1.05
CA ARG A 160 12.55 -1.48 0.16
C ARG A 160 11.80 -0.41 0.94
N LEU A 161 10.99 -0.80 1.92
CA LEU A 161 10.38 0.10 2.90
C LEU A 161 11.45 0.99 3.54
N VAL A 162 12.52 0.39 4.09
CA VAL A 162 13.61 1.11 4.74
C VAL A 162 14.22 2.15 3.81
N ARG A 163 14.61 1.75 2.60
CA ARG A 163 15.19 2.67 1.60
C ARG A 163 14.23 3.81 1.24
N ASN A 164 12.96 3.51 1.05
CA ASN A 164 11.94 4.50 0.71
C ASN A 164 11.71 5.50 1.85
N VAL A 165 11.70 5.01 3.09
CA VAL A 165 11.55 5.84 4.28
C VAL A 165 12.78 6.72 4.51
N GLU A 166 13.99 6.16 4.39
CA GLU A 166 15.25 6.89 4.54
C GLU A 166 15.36 8.08 3.59
N THR A 167 14.90 7.93 2.35
CA THR A 167 14.98 9.00 1.35
C THR A 167 13.69 9.79 1.18
N GLY A 168 12.56 9.33 1.72
CA GLY A 168 11.23 9.90 1.46
C GLY A 168 10.58 10.58 2.66
N SER A 169 11.18 10.51 3.85
CA SER A 169 10.61 11.05 5.09
C SER A 169 11.53 12.05 5.78
N ASP A 170 10.97 12.82 6.72
CA ASP A 170 11.71 13.80 7.54
C ASP A 170 12.26 13.16 8.84
N GLY A 171 12.43 11.84 8.85
CA GLY A 171 12.96 11.09 10.01
C GLY A 171 11.93 10.77 11.09
N ASN A 172 10.63 10.99 10.84
CA ASN A 172 9.54 10.70 11.77
C ASN A 172 8.92 9.28 11.61
N ILE A 173 9.46 8.45 10.74
CA ILE A 173 8.98 7.09 10.48
C ILE A 173 9.97 6.07 11.05
N THR A 174 9.49 5.18 11.93
CA THR A 174 10.25 4.03 12.44
C THR A 174 9.71 2.76 11.80
N THR A 175 10.59 1.90 11.29
CA THR A 175 10.21 0.69 10.56
C THR A 175 10.57 -0.58 11.34
N PHE A 176 9.71 -1.59 11.31
CA PHE A 176 9.89 -2.86 12.01
C PHE A 176 9.73 -4.04 11.04
N ASN A 177 10.77 -4.89 10.94
CA ASN A 177 10.71 -6.10 10.11
C ASN A 177 10.02 -7.25 10.86
N ILE A 178 8.73 -7.08 11.14
CA ILE A 178 7.96 -8.03 11.94
C ILE A 178 6.48 -7.95 11.57
N GLY A 179 5.78 -9.08 11.67
CA GLY A 179 4.32 -9.09 11.64
C GLY A 179 3.74 -8.77 13.01
N LEU A 180 2.53 -8.22 13.06
CA LEU A 180 1.79 -8.11 14.32
C LEU A 180 0.78 -9.26 14.45
N SER A 181 0.59 -9.73 15.67
CA SER A 181 -0.30 -10.83 16.02
C SER A 181 -0.79 -10.70 17.46
N ASP A 182 -1.62 -11.65 17.90
CA ASP A 182 -2.11 -11.78 19.28
C ASP A 182 -1.17 -12.59 20.19
N ARG A 183 -0.02 -13.00 19.65
CA ARG A 183 1.05 -13.70 20.36
C ARG A 183 2.41 -13.46 19.71
N ASP A 184 3.45 -13.66 20.51
CA ASP A 184 4.81 -13.77 20.00
C ASP A 184 5.05 -15.18 19.46
N ASP A 185 5.44 -15.29 18.18
CA ASP A 185 5.66 -16.58 17.53
C ASP A 185 6.52 -16.43 16.26
N ILE A 186 6.88 -17.57 15.66
CA ILE A 186 7.41 -17.66 14.31
C ILE A 186 6.39 -18.42 13.47
N LEU A 187 5.72 -17.72 12.55
CA LEU A 187 4.66 -18.28 11.73
C LEU A 187 5.11 -18.51 10.29
N LEU A 188 4.46 -19.45 9.62
CA LEU A 188 4.64 -19.65 8.18
C LEU A 188 3.99 -18.48 7.44
N PHE A 189 4.77 -17.83 6.60
CA PHE A 189 4.36 -16.74 5.73
C PHE A 189 4.42 -17.19 4.28
N TYR A 190 3.36 -16.90 3.54
CA TYR A 190 3.17 -17.29 2.15
C TYR A 190 3.51 -16.11 1.25
N GLN A 191 4.74 -16.10 0.74
CA GLN A 191 5.28 -15.02 -0.09
C GLN A 191 4.99 -15.28 -1.58
N PRO A 192 4.34 -14.35 -2.29
CA PRO A 192 4.14 -14.45 -3.74
C PRO A 192 5.49 -14.50 -4.50
N THR A 193 5.61 -15.40 -5.47
CA THR A 193 6.88 -15.67 -6.18
C THR A 193 6.99 -15.01 -7.56
N HIS A 194 5.88 -14.65 -8.20
CA HIS A 194 5.87 -14.23 -9.60
C HIS A 194 5.33 -12.82 -9.87
N ALA A 195 4.45 -12.28 -9.02
CA ALA A 195 3.92 -10.92 -9.11
C ALA A 195 3.40 -10.46 -7.73
N ASN A 196 3.33 -9.14 -7.51
CA ASN A 196 2.75 -8.52 -6.31
C ASN A 196 3.34 -9.02 -4.97
N GLN A 197 4.66 -8.92 -4.79
CA GLN A 197 5.35 -9.38 -3.57
C GLN A 197 4.81 -8.78 -2.26
N GLY A 198 4.05 -7.68 -2.33
CA GLY A 198 3.37 -7.03 -1.21
C GLY A 198 2.04 -7.66 -0.80
N THR A 199 1.55 -8.72 -1.45
CA THR A 199 0.30 -9.43 -1.07
C THR A 199 0.59 -10.72 -0.29
N GLY A 200 1.71 -10.77 0.43
CA GLY A 200 2.03 -11.93 1.26
C GLY A 200 1.16 -11.98 2.52
N THR A 201 0.94 -13.18 3.04
CA THR A 201 0.03 -13.38 4.18
C THR A 201 0.55 -14.45 5.14
N PHE A 202 0.16 -14.37 6.41
CA PHE A 202 0.28 -15.46 7.38
C PHE A 202 -0.90 -16.45 7.30
N ASP A 203 -1.88 -16.20 6.43
CA ASP A 203 -3.02 -17.06 6.23
C ASP A 203 -2.78 -18.16 5.17
N PRO A 204 -2.82 -19.46 5.52
CA PRO A 204 -2.83 -20.52 4.51
C PRO A 204 -3.99 -20.42 3.52
N SER A 205 -5.14 -19.85 3.90
CA SER A 205 -6.33 -19.77 3.03
C SER A 205 -6.18 -18.75 1.89
N PHE A 206 -5.27 -17.79 2.04
CA PHE A 206 -4.95 -16.75 1.06
C PHE A 206 -3.62 -17.00 0.34
N LYS A 207 -3.03 -18.19 0.53
CA LYS A 207 -1.84 -18.60 -0.21
C LYS A 207 -2.13 -18.61 -1.71
N VAL A 208 -1.36 -17.84 -2.47
CA VAL A 208 -1.36 -17.93 -3.93
C VAL A 208 -0.62 -19.18 -4.41
N ASP A 209 -1.05 -19.76 -5.52
CA ASP A 209 -0.39 -20.92 -6.12
C ASP A 209 1.09 -20.63 -6.40
N GLY A 210 1.96 -21.54 -5.98
CA GLY A 210 3.40 -21.38 -6.12
C GLY A 210 4.03 -20.36 -5.16
N ALA A 211 3.31 -19.88 -4.14
CA ALA A 211 3.89 -19.07 -3.09
C ALA A 211 5.04 -19.79 -2.38
N ARG A 212 6.10 -19.04 -2.09
CA ARG A 212 7.22 -19.49 -1.28
C ARG A 212 6.82 -19.42 0.18
N GLU A 213 7.05 -20.50 0.89
CA GLU A 213 6.84 -20.58 2.33
C GLU A 213 8.12 -20.16 3.06
N VAL A 214 8.01 -19.19 3.96
CA VAL A 214 9.11 -18.70 4.79
C VAL A 214 8.63 -18.51 6.22
N CYS A 215 9.45 -18.85 7.21
CA CYS A 215 9.12 -18.64 8.62
C CYS A 215 9.51 -17.22 9.02
N LEU A 216 8.54 -16.41 9.46
CA LEU A 216 8.76 -15.01 9.84
C LEU A 216 8.24 -14.74 11.25
N PRO A 217 8.91 -13.84 12.01
CA PRO A 217 8.48 -13.51 13.35
C PRO A 217 7.19 -12.68 13.33
N VAL A 218 6.34 -12.95 14.31
CA VAL A 218 5.21 -12.10 14.68
C VAL A 218 5.30 -11.73 16.15
N ARG A 219 4.78 -10.56 16.52
CA ARG A 219 4.80 -10.04 17.89
C ARG A 219 3.48 -9.41 18.29
N ILE A 220 3.23 -9.34 19.58
CA ILE A 220 2.15 -8.54 20.17
C ILE A 220 2.47 -7.05 19.98
N GLY A 221 1.57 -6.31 19.32
CA GLY A 221 1.76 -4.88 19.03
C GLY A 221 1.89 -4.03 20.30
N ASP A 222 1.08 -4.29 21.32
CA ASP A 222 1.15 -3.59 22.61
C ASP A 222 2.53 -3.74 23.29
N GLU A 223 3.19 -4.88 23.14
CA GLU A 223 4.54 -5.07 23.71
C GLU A 223 5.59 -4.22 23.02
N ILE A 224 5.53 -4.12 21.68
CA ILE A 224 6.42 -3.27 20.91
C ILE A 224 6.21 -1.80 21.28
N LEU A 225 4.95 -1.34 21.41
CA LEU A 225 4.66 0.03 21.82
C LEU A 225 5.24 0.34 23.21
N ARG A 226 5.12 -0.60 24.16
CA ARG A 226 5.73 -0.49 25.49
C ARG A 226 7.26 -0.43 25.42
N GLU A 227 7.89 -1.26 24.59
CA GLU A 227 9.36 -1.28 24.39
C GLU A 227 9.89 0.04 23.80
N GLN A 228 9.13 0.67 22.92
CA GLN A 228 9.49 1.98 22.35
C GLN A 228 9.31 3.16 23.32
N GLY A 229 9.03 2.88 24.60
CA GLY A 229 8.78 3.89 25.62
C GLY A 229 7.54 4.73 25.33
N LEU A 230 6.67 4.27 24.43
CA LEU A 230 5.42 4.92 24.12
C LEU A 230 4.40 4.48 25.17
N ALA A 231 4.37 5.23 26.28
CA ALA A 231 3.13 5.41 27.04
C ALA A 231 2.10 6.27 26.27
N ALA A 232 2.43 6.65 25.01
CA ALA A 232 1.71 7.60 24.21
C ALA A 232 0.44 7.00 23.60
N ARG A 233 -0.55 7.88 23.44
CA ARG A 233 -1.80 7.64 22.75
C ARG A 233 -1.53 7.26 21.29
N VAL A 234 -2.05 6.11 20.86
CA VAL A 234 -2.16 5.77 19.44
C VAL A 234 -3.37 6.54 18.89
N ASP A 235 -3.14 7.43 17.92
CA ASP A 235 -4.20 8.27 17.37
C ASP A 235 -4.93 7.61 16.21
N ALA A 236 -4.18 6.84 15.41
CA ALA A 236 -4.67 6.13 14.24
C ALA A 236 -3.94 4.78 14.02
N VAL A 237 -4.61 3.84 13.36
CA VAL A 237 -4.06 2.55 12.95
C VAL A 237 -4.56 2.24 11.53
N LYS A 238 -3.66 1.89 10.61
CA LYS A 238 -3.98 1.28 9.32
C LYS A 238 -3.56 -0.18 9.36
N ILE A 239 -4.43 -1.09 8.93
CA ILE A 239 -4.19 -2.54 8.95
C ILE A 239 -4.56 -3.14 7.59
N ASP A 240 -3.57 -3.70 6.92
CA ASP A 240 -3.70 -4.33 5.61
C ASP A 240 -2.71 -5.49 5.57
N VAL A 241 -3.13 -6.61 6.15
CA VAL A 241 -2.27 -7.78 6.40
C VAL A 241 -2.84 -9.04 5.76
N GLN A 242 -3.72 -8.85 4.78
CA GLN A 242 -4.24 -9.89 3.90
C GLN A 242 -4.85 -11.07 4.68
N GLY A 243 -5.80 -10.75 5.57
CA GLY A 243 -6.58 -11.74 6.31
C GLY A 243 -6.16 -11.94 7.78
N PHE A 244 -5.13 -11.27 8.25
CA PHE A 244 -4.62 -11.38 9.63
C PHE A 244 -5.06 -10.22 10.54
N GLU A 245 -6.04 -9.42 10.09
CA GLU A 245 -6.48 -8.20 10.78
C GLU A 245 -7.03 -8.46 12.19
N PRO A 246 -7.84 -9.51 12.46
CA PRO A 246 -8.35 -9.78 13.81
C PRO A 246 -7.24 -10.05 14.83
N GLN A 247 -6.18 -10.75 14.42
CA GLN A 247 -5.01 -11.03 15.26
C GLN A 247 -4.26 -9.75 15.60
N VAL A 248 -4.03 -8.88 14.61
CA VAL A 248 -3.39 -7.57 14.82
C VAL A 248 -4.20 -6.74 15.81
N LEU A 249 -5.52 -6.65 15.63
CA LEU A 249 -6.42 -5.91 16.52
C LEU A 249 -6.40 -6.47 17.95
N SER A 250 -6.42 -7.80 18.08
CA SER A 250 -6.31 -8.48 19.38
C SER A 250 -4.97 -8.22 20.07
N GLY A 251 -3.86 -8.21 19.32
CA GLY A 251 -2.52 -7.86 19.81
C GLY A 251 -2.32 -6.38 20.16
N LEU A 252 -3.25 -5.52 19.78
CA LEU A 252 -3.28 -4.08 20.10
C LEU A 252 -4.34 -3.73 21.17
N ARG A 253 -4.97 -4.74 21.79
CA ARG A 253 -6.15 -4.56 22.64
C ARG A 253 -5.98 -3.49 23.72
N GLN A 254 -4.84 -3.44 24.41
CA GLN A 254 -4.60 -2.46 25.48
C GLN A 254 -4.50 -1.04 24.91
N SER A 255 -3.75 -0.86 23.82
CA SER A 255 -3.63 0.44 23.15
C SER A 255 -4.96 0.92 22.57
N LEU A 256 -5.74 0.01 21.99
CA LEU A 256 -7.08 0.31 21.49
C LEU A 256 -8.03 0.75 22.62
N GLN A 257 -8.02 0.08 23.77
CA GLN A 257 -8.83 0.46 24.94
C GLN A 257 -8.43 1.84 25.49
N ALA A 258 -7.13 2.07 25.62
CA ALA A 258 -6.59 3.29 26.24
C ALA A 258 -6.75 4.52 25.34
N SER A 259 -6.48 4.38 24.04
CA SER A 259 -6.36 5.52 23.12
C SER A 259 -7.59 5.73 22.24
N ARG A 260 -8.38 4.66 22.03
CA ARG A 260 -9.51 4.59 21.10
C ARG A 260 -9.13 5.22 19.75
N PRO A 261 -8.15 4.70 18.99
CA PRO A 261 -7.68 5.32 17.74
C PRO A 261 -8.76 5.33 16.65
N LEU A 262 -8.53 6.13 15.59
CA LEU A 262 -9.16 5.85 14.29
C LEU A 262 -8.54 4.57 13.74
N ILE A 263 -9.34 3.67 13.16
CA ILE A 263 -8.81 2.42 12.58
C ILE A 263 -9.26 2.32 11.14
N TRP A 264 -8.33 2.22 10.20
CA TRP A 264 -8.60 1.81 8.83
C TRP A 264 -8.12 0.37 8.67
N PHE A 265 -8.97 -0.54 8.22
CA PHE A 265 -8.58 -1.90 7.92
C PHE A 265 -9.20 -2.43 6.64
N GLU A 266 -8.44 -3.24 5.90
CA GLU A 266 -8.94 -3.99 4.74
C GLU A 266 -9.74 -5.20 5.24
N VAL A 267 -10.87 -5.47 4.61
CA VAL A 267 -11.63 -6.70 4.81
C VAL A 267 -11.58 -7.52 3.52
N SER A 268 -11.16 -8.76 3.67
CA SER A 268 -11.25 -9.83 2.68
C SER A 268 -12.15 -10.98 3.17
N ASP A 269 -12.46 -11.96 2.32
CA ASP A 269 -13.26 -13.14 2.72
C ASP A 269 -12.62 -13.90 3.90
N SER A 270 -11.28 -13.94 3.94
CA SER A 270 -10.52 -14.52 5.06
C SER A 270 -10.69 -13.70 6.34
N THR A 271 -10.56 -12.38 6.23
CA THR A 271 -10.76 -11.45 7.34
C THR A 271 -12.13 -11.67 8.00
N ILE A 272 -13.18 -11.81 7.18
CA ILE A 272 -14.56 -12.06 7.65
C ILE A 272 -14.65 -13.39 8.42
N ALA A 273 -14.08 -14.46 7.86
CA ALA A 273 -14.08 -15.77 8.51
C ALA A 273 -13.39 -15.71 9.88
N ARG A 274 -12.23 -15.04 9.96
CA ARG A 274 -11.46 -14.92 11.20
C ARG A 274 -12.07 -13.99 12.23
N PHE A 275 -12.73 -12.91 11.84
CA PHE A 275 -13.45 -12.10 12.83
C PHE A 275 -14.43 -12.97 13.63
N SER A 276 -15.04 -13.98 13.01
CA SER A 276 -15.94 -14.91 13.70
C SER A 276 -15.22 -15.72 14.79
N ASP A 277 -13.98 -16.16 14.54
CA ASP A 277 -13.16 -16.87 15.53
C ASP A 277 -12.79 -15.99 16.74
N TYR A 278 -12.74 -14.68 16.55
CA TYR A 278 -12.46 -13.68 17.59
C TYR A 278 -13.72 -13.04 18.20
N GLY A 279 -14.91 -13.61 17.96
CA GLY A 279 -16.17 -13.13 18.52
C GLY A 279 -16.75 -11.89 17.83
N GLY A 280 -16.32 -11.62 16.60
CA GLY A 280 -16.77 -10.52 15.75
C GLY A 280 -16.03 -9.20 15.97
N LEU A 281 -16.31 -8.23 15.10
CA LEU A 281 -15.65 -6.91 15.08
C LEU A 281 -15.72 -6.19 16.45
N SER A 282 -16.88 -6.21 17.10
CA SER A 282 -17.09 -5.57 18.41
C SER A 282 -16.29 -6.20 19.56
N SER A 283 -15.82 -7.43 19.40
CA SER A 283 -15.03 -8.13 20.43
C SER A 283 -13.55 -7.72 20.38
N VAL A 284 -13.03 -7.47 19.18
CA VAL A 284 -11.64 -7.07 18.95
C VAL A 284 -11.43 -5.56 18.90
N ILE A 285 -12.50 -4.77 18.78
CA ILE A 285 -12.47 -3.31 18.91
C ILE A 285 -13.14 -2.92 20.24
N PRO A 286 -12.37 -2.74 21.32
CA PRO A 286 -12.87 -2.72 22.69
C PRO A 286 -13.31 -1.32 23.16
N PHE A 287 -14.03 -0.59 22.31
CA PHE A 287 -14.61 0.72 22.63
C PHE A 287 -15.85 1.01 21.75
N PRO A 288 -16.74 1.92 22.14
CA PRO A 288 -17.86 2.34 21.30
C PRO A 288 -17.41 3.06 20.02
N PHE A 289 -17.95 2.70 18.86
CA PHE A 289 -17.57 3.28 17.58
C PHE A 289 -18.73 3.34 16.57
N THR A 290 -18.54 4.17 15.55
CA THR A 290 -19.31 4.15 14.30
C THR A 290 -18.43 3.54 13.21
N LEU A 291 -19.00 2.61 12.45
CA LEU A 291 -18.31 1.97 11.32
C LEU A 291 -18.65 2.70 10.02
N PHE A 292 -17.62 2.99 9.23
CA PHE A 292 -17.74 3.51 7.87
C PHE A 292 -17.04 2.58 6.90
N ARG A 293 -17.38 2.67 5.63
CA ARG A 293 -16.68 2.01 4.53
C ARG A 293 -16.34 3.03 3.46
N PHE A 294 -15.16 2.91 2.86
CA PHE A 294 -14.85 3.66 1.65
C PHE A 294 -15.72 3.15 0.49
N HIS A 295 -16.44 4.07 -0.16
CA HIS A 295 -17.30 3.75 -1.27
C HIS A 295 -16.96 4.58 -2.49
N THR A 296 -16.43 3.91 -3.51
CA THR A 296 -16.09 4.54 -4.79
C THR A 296 -17.28 4.44 -5.73
N ARG A 297 -17.84 5.60 -6.08
CA ARG A 297 -18.99 5.72 -6.98
C ARG A 297 -18.68 6.55 -8.21
N LEU A 298 -19.49 6.37 -9.24
CA LEU A 298 -19.37 7.09 -10.50
C LEU A 298 -20.30 8.32 -10.50
N VAL A 299 -19.71 9.51 -10.56
CA VAL A 299 -20.41 10.79 -10.66
C VAL A 299 -20.57 11.16 -12.13
N ALA A 300 -21.81 11.53 -12.50
CA ALA A 300 -22.19 11.88 -13.88
C ALA A 300 -21.82 10.81 -14.93
N GLY A 301 -21.69 9.54 -14.53
CA GLY A 301 -21.32 8.45 -15.44
C GLY A 301 -19.85 8.46 -15.90
N LEU A 302 -19.02 9.38 -15.40
CA LEU A 302 -17.69 9.67 -15.95
C LEU A 302 -16.56 9.69 -14.93
N VAL A 303 -16.79 10.20 -13.72
CA VAL A 303 -15.72 10.47 -12.74
C VAL A 303 -15.92 9.63 -11.48
N TYR A 304 -14.92 8.86 -11.08
CA TYR A 304 -14.90 8.16 -9.81
C TYR A 304 -14.66 9.13 -8.65
N ARG A 305 -15.47 9.01 -7.60
CA ARG A 305 -15.26 9.66 -6.30
C ARG A 305 -15.40 8.66 -5.18
N THR A 306 -14.50 8.76 -4.20
CA THR A 306 -14.57 7.97 -2.96
C THR A 306 -15.21 8.83 -1.88
N ASP A 307 -16.21 8.28 -1.20
CA ASP A 307 -16.87 8.87 -0.04
C ASP A 307 -16.81 7.89 1.14
N LEU A 308 -16.88 8.38 2.39
CA LEU A 308 -17.10 7.53 3.56
C LEU A 308 -18.60 7.34 3.79
N VAL A 309 -19.06 6.09 3.79
CA VAL A 309 -20.49 5.76 3.97
C VAL A 309 -20.65 4.99 5.29
N PRO A 310 -21.59 5.38 6.17
CA PRO A 310 -21.82 4.65 7.41
C PRO A 310 -22.34 3.22 7.15
N CYS A 311 -21.96 2.28 8.00
CA CYS A 311 -22.36 0.88 7.95
C CYS A 311 -22.94 0.44 9.29
N GLY A 312 -23.92 -0.46 9.26
CA GLY A 312 -24.42 -1.09 10.48
C GLY A 312 -23.38 -2.05 11.06
N ILE A 313 -23.09 -1.96 12.36
CA ILE A 313 -22.11 -2.86 13.02
C ILE A 313 -22.57 -4.32 12.99
N ASN A 314 -23.89 -4.55 12.87
CA ASN A 314 -24.50 -5.88 12.78
C ASN A 314 -24.74 -6.32 11.32
N GLU A 315 -24.43 -5.47 10.34
CA GLU A 315 -24.53 -5.85 8.93
C GLU A 315 -23.34 -6.74 8.56
N PRO A 316 -23.52 -7.74 7.68
CA PRO A 316 -22.42 -8.56 7.21
C PRO A 316 -21.33 -7.69 6.57
N LEU A 317 -20.09 -7.90 6.99
CA LEU A 317 -18.93 -7.31 6.32
C LEU A 317 -18.82 -7.88 4.89
N VAL A 318 -18.28 -7.07 3.99
CA VAL A 318 -17.99 -7.46 2.60
C VAL A 318 -16.56 -7.04 2.26
N ASN A 319 -16.03 -7.54 1.15
CA ASN A 319 -14.68 -7.19 0.71
C ASN A 319 -14.59 -5.69 0.38
N ALA A 320 -13.91 -4.95 1.23
CA ALA A 320 -13.74 -3.49 1.17
C ALA A 320 -12.85 -2.97 2.31
N ASP A 321 -12.47 -1.70 2.20
CA ASP A 321 -11.83 -0.96 3.28
C ASP A 321 -12.83 -0.29 4.22
N TYR A 322 -12.64 -0.50 5.51
CA TYR A 322 -13.48 0.04 6.57
C TYR A 322 -12.71 1.05 7.43
N VAL A 323 -13.44 2.03 7.97
CA VAL A 323 -12.93 2.99 8.94
C VAL A 323 -13.79 2.96 10.20
N VAL A 324 -13.13 2.75 11.34
CA VAL A 324 -13.72 2.84 12.68
C VAL A 324 -13.46 4.21 13.24
N VAL A 325 -14.54 4.87 13.64
CA VAL A 325 -14.49 6.19 14.29
C VAL A 325 -15.04 6.03 15.72
N PRO A 326 -14.22 6.26 16.76
CA PRO A 326 -14.69 6.23 18.14
C PRO A 326 -15.83 7.22 18.35
N THR A 327 -16.89 6.77 19.02
CA THR A 327 -17.93 7.68 19.53
C THR A 327 -17.49 8.23 20.87
N ASP A 328 -17.85 9.49 21.13
CA ASP A 328 -17.51 10.19 22.37
C ASP A 328 -18.24 9.59 23.60
#